data_AF-A0A1Z9YU87-F1
#
_entry.id   AF-A0A1Z9YU87-F1
#
_cell.length_a   1.000
_cell.length_b   1.000
_cell.length_c   1.000
_cell.angle_alpha   90.00
_cell.angle_beta   90.00
_cell.angle_gamma   90.00
#
_symmetry.space_group_name_H-M   'P 1'
#
loop_
_entity.id
_entity.type
_entity.pdbx_description
1 polymer ?
#
loop_
_entity_poly.entity_id
_entity_poly.type
_entity_poly.pdbx_seq_one_letter_code
_entity_poly.pdbx_strand_id
1 'polypeptide(L)'
;MIKSIKHWPTQERPRERLLEHGGHVLSDAELLAIFLRTGYKEHSAVELARQLLHHFGGLRQILDAPNEDIINFKGMGHSKFSQLLASKELAQRYLKQQLKTEDKLDSSALIVDFLKVQLRSEKQELFAVLLLNQHCQFVEYKVLFRGTFSQCSVSTQEIVRFALDKHACHIIAVHNHPQGHALPSPEDLQFTKKLAEASKLLELHLLDHFIINCNDYFSFAEQGILVP
;
A
#
# COMPACT_ATOMS: atom_id res chain seq x y z
N MET A 1 -31.01 -21.18 -15.59
CA MET A 1 -29.87 -21.67 -14.78
C MET A 1 -28.61 -20.99 -15.27
N ILE A 2 -27.98 -20.16 -14.44
CA ILE A 2 -26.66 -19.63 -14.73
C ILE A 2 -25.68 -20.82 -14.79
N LYS A 3 -25.00 -20.98 -15.93
CA LYS A 3 -24.05 -22.08 -16.12
C LYS A 3 -22.81 -21.84 -15.26
N SER A 4 -22.41 -22.85 -14.50
CA SER A 4 -21.11 -22.87 -13.82
C SER A 4 -20.00 -22.53 -14.81
N ILE A 5 -18.99 -21.74 -14.38
CA ILE A 5 -17.87 -21.27 -15.21
C ILE A 5 -17.15 -22.43 -15.91
N LYS A 6 -17.12 -23.61 -15.29
CA LYS A 6 -16.55 -24.84 -15.88
C LYS A 6 -17.20 -25.28 -17.19
N HIS A 7 -18.41 -24.79 -17.48
CA HIS A 7 -19.16 -25.07 -18.70
C HIS A 7 -19.09 -23.94 -19.74
N TRP A 8 -18.37 -22.85 -19.45
CA TRP A 8 -18.11 -21.81 -20.45
C TRP A 8 -17.06 -22.31 -21.45
N PRO A 9 -17.00 -21.75 -22.67
CA PRO A 9 -15.88 -21.95 -23.57
C PRO A 9 -14.56 -21.71 -22.84
N THR A 10 -13.56 -22.56 -23.04
CA THR A 10 -12.28 -22.49 -22.29
C THR A 10 -11.63 -21.11 -22.40
N GLN A 11 -11.70 -20.49 -23.58
CA GLN A 11 -11.17 -19.15 -23.86
C GLN A 11 -11.89 -18.02 -23.11
N GLU A 12 -13.06 -18.27 -22.53
CA GLU A 12 -13.82 -17.30 -21.74
C GLU A 12 -13.61 -17.49 -20.22
N ARG A 13 -12.95 -18.57 -19.80
CA ARG A 13 -12.77 -18.88 -18.38
C ARG A 13 -11.65 -18.01 -17.79
N PRO A 14 -11.89 -17.35 -16.63
CA PRO A 14 -10.90 -16.43 -16.04
C PRO A 14 -9.51 -17.04 -15.80
N ARG A 15 -9.43 -18.24 -15.24
CA ARG A 15 -8.14 -18.86 -14.90
C ARG A 15 -7.33 -19.19 -16.15
N GLU A 16 -7.98 -19.66 -17.20
CA GLU A 16 -7.37 -20.07 -18.46
C GLU A 16 -6.89 -18.84 -19.23
N ARG A 17 -7.71 -17.79 -19.29
CA ARG A 17 -7.29 -16.48 -19.82
C ARG A 17 -6.11 -15.87 -19.06
N LEU A 18 -6.08 -16.01 -17.73
CA LEU A 18 -4.95 -15.53 -16.92
C LEU A 18 -3.65 -16.26 -17.31
N LEU A 19 -3.71 -17.56 -17.58
CA LEU A 19 -2.54 -18.35 -17.96
C LEU A 19 -2.08 -18.09 -19.41
N GLU A 20 -3.01 -17.91 -20.35
CA GLU A 20 -2.68 -17.67 -21.77
C GLU A 20 -2.26 -16.23 -22.06
N HIS A 21 -2.90 -15.25 -21.41
CA HIS A 21 -2.79 -13.85 -21.79
C HIS A 21 -2.36 -12.93 -20.65
N GLY A 22 -2.26 -13.44 -19.41
CA GLY A 22 -1.90 -12.65 -18.25
C GLY A 22 -3.06 -11.83 -17.67
N GLY A 23 -2.81 -11.20 -16.53
CA GLY A 23 -3.86 -10.53 -15.73
C GLY A 23 -4.47 -9.28 -16.38
N HIS A 24 -3.72 -8.62 -17.28
CA HIS A 24 -4.14 -7.35 -17.88
C HIS A 24 -5.35 -7.45 -18.80
N VAL A 25 -5.69 -8.65 -19.30
CA VAL A 25 -6.88 -8.87 -20.13
C VAL A 25 -8.12 -9.22 -19.31
N LEU A 26 -7.99 -9.41 -18.00
CA LEU A 26 -9.10 -9.74 -17.12
C LEU A 26 -9.69 -8.48 -16.51
N SER A 27 -11.02 -8.46 -16.39
CA SER A 27 -11.69 -7.49 -15.52
C SER A 27 -11.44 -7.81 -14.04
N ASP A 28 -11.61 -6.81 -13.18
CA ASP A 28 -11.56 -6.97 -11.72
C ASP A 28 -12.46 -8.11 -11.22
N ALA A 29 -13.64 -8.26 -11.83
CA ALA A 29 -14.58 -9.32 -11.49
C ALA A 29 -14.03 -10.70 -11.83
N GLU A 30 -13.33 -10.84 -12.95
CA GLU A 30 -12.71 -12.09 -13.37
C GLU A 30 -11.51 -12.44 -12.49
N LEU A 31 -10.67 -11.45 -12.14
CA LEU A 31 -9.56 -11.65 -11.20
C LEU A 31 -10.05 -12.09 -9.83
N LEU A 32 -11.05 -11.40 -9.26
CA LEU A 32 -11.66 -11.81 -8.00
C LEU A 32 -12.24 -13.21 -8.08
N ALA A 33 -12.93 -13.56 -9.18
CA ALA A 33 -13.54 -14.87 -9.34
C ALA A 33 -12.53 -16.03 -9.23
N ILE A 34 -11.27 -15.81 -9.63
CA ILE A 34 -10.19 -16.81 -9.49
C ILE A 34 -9.93 -17.12 -8.01
N PHE A 35 -9.86 -16.10 -7.15
CA PHE A 35 -9.68 -16.26 -5.70
C PHE A 35 -10.94 -16.78 -5.01
N LEU A 36 -12.12 -16.36 -5.46
CA LEU A 36 -13.38 -16.81 -4.88
C LEU A 36 -13.64 -18.29 -5.18
N ARG A 37 -13.11 -18.80 -6.30
CA ARG A 37 -13.21 -20.17 -6.86
C ARG A 37 -14.62 -20.64 -7.21
N THR A 38 -15.60 -20.36 -6.35
CA THR A 38 -17.00 -20.74 -6.49
C THR A 38 -17.90 -19.56 -6.15
N GLY A 39 -19.10 -19.53 -6.73
CA GLY A 39 -20.15 -18.59 -6.34
C GLY A 39 -21.03 -19.18 -5.23
N TYR A 40 -22.34 -18.94 -5.30
CA TYR A 40 -23.33 -19.47 -4.36
C TYR A 40 -24.68 -19.64 -5.06
N LYS A 41 -25.46 -20.67 -4.72
CA LYS A 41 -26.76 -21.00 -5.35
C LYS A 41 -26.76 -20.74 -6.87
N GLU A 42 -27.51 -19.74 -7.32
CA GLU A 42 -27.70 -19.38 -8.73
C GLU A 42 -26.65 -18.40 -9.27
N HIS A 43 -25.64 -18.02 -8.49
CA HIS A 43 -24.59 -17.08 -8.90
C HIS A 43 -23.26 -17.81 -9.07
N SER A 44 -22.61 -17.57 -10.19
CA SER A 44 -21.22 -17.94 -10.48
C SER A 44 -20.22 -17.13 -9.64
N ALA A 45 -18.95 -17.53 -9.64
CA ALA A 45 -17.90 -16.78 -8.95
C ALA A 45 -17.71 -15.37 -9.55
N VAL A 46 -17.89 -15.22 -10.87
CA VAL A 46 -17.83 -13.93 -11.58
C VAL A 46 -18.99 -13.03 -11.18
N GLU A 47 -20.21 -13.56 -11.05
CA GLU A 47 -21.34 -12.75 -10.59
C GLU A 47 -21.24 -12.37 -9.12
N LEU A 48 -20.76 -13.27 -8.26
CA LEU A 48 -20.44 -12.91 -6.87
C LEU A 48 -19.39 -11.80 -6.82
N ALA A 49 -18.32 -11.89 -7.63
CA ALA A 49 -17.32 -10.84 -7.73
C ALA A 49 -17.90 -9.50 -8.20
N ARG A 50 -18.78 -9.51 -9.22
CA ARG A 50 -19.49 -8.30 -9.67
C ARG A 50 -20.37 -7.70 -8.58
N GLN A 51 -21.08 -8.54 -7.82
CA GLN A 51 -21.90 -8.09 -6.70
C GLN A 51 -21.06 -7.43 -5.60
N LEU A 52 -19.90 -8.00 -5.26
CA LEU A 52 -18.97 -7.40 -4.31
C LEU A 52 -18.45 -6.06 -4.81
N LEU A 53 -17.99 -6.00 -6.06
CA LEU A 53 -17.49 -4.76 -6.66
C LEU A 53 -18.56 -3.67 -6.67
N HIS A 54 -19.80 -4.02 -7.01
CA HIS A 54 -20.91 -3.08 -7.00
C HIS A 54 -21.28 -2.61 -5.58
N HIS A 55 -21.35 -3.53 -4.61
CA HIS A 55 -21.74 -3.21 -3.24
C HIS A 55 -20.70 -2.37 -2.50
N PHE A 56 -19.42 -2.75 -2.59
CA PHE A 56 -18.33 -2.06 -1.89
C PHE A 56 -17.76 -0.89 -2.70
N GLY A 57 -17.99 -0.83 -4.02
CA GLY A 57 -17.55 0.27 -4.88
C GLY A 57 -16.17 0.09 -5.52
N GLY A 58 -15.58 -1.12 -5.46
CA GLY A 58 -14.33 -1.45 -6.13
C GLY A 58 -13.43 -2.44 -5.37
N LEU A 59 -12.33 -2.86 -6.00
CA LEU A 59 -11.36 -3.81 -5.42
C LEU A 59 -10.78 -3.31 -4.10
N ARG A 60 -10.43 -2.03 -4.06
CA ARG A 60 -9.85 -1.42 -2.88
C ARG A 60 -10.81 -1.48 -1.69
N GLN A 61 -12.05 -1.06 -1.91
CA GLN A 61 -13.06 -1.01 -0.85
C GLN A 61 -13.37 -2.42 -0.33
N ILE A 62 -13.31 -3.45 -1.17
CA ILE A 62 -13.42 -4.85 -0.73
C ILE A 62 -12.27 -5.25 0.21
N LEU A 63 -11.04 -4.88 -0.14
CA LEU A 63 -9.83 -5.27 0.60
C LEU A 63 -9.58 -4.44 1.88
N ASP A 64 -10.25 -3.30 2.01
CA ASP A 64 -10.11 -2.34 3.12
C ASP A 64 -11.38 -2.27 4.01
N ALA A 65 -12.45 -2.95 3.61
CA ALA A 65 -13.68 -3.05 4.38
C ALA A 65 -13.44 -3.76 5.73
N PRO A 66 -14.25 -3.44 6.77
CA PRO A 66 -14.27 -4.24 7.99
C PRO A 66 -14.48 -5.73 7.67
N ASN A 67 -13.69 -6.58 8.32
CA ASN A 67 -13.72 -8.03 8.06
C ASN A 67 -15.13 -8.61 8.14
N GLU A 68 -15.90 -8.18 9.15
CA GLU A 68 -17.28 -8.63 9.37
C GLU A 68 -18.20 -8.29 8.19
N ASP A 69 -18.05 -7.13 7.57
CA ASP A 69 -18.91 -6.71 6.45
C ASP A 69 -18.70 -7.64 5.24
N ILE A 70 -17.44 -8.01 4.96
CA ILE A 70 -17.10 -8.91 3.86
C ILE A 70 -17.49 -10.36 4.19
N ILE A 71 -17.22 -10.83 5.41
CA ILE A 71 -17.52 -12.20 5.82
C ILE A 71 -19.02 -12.46 5.78
N ASN A 72 -19.82 -11.49 6.25
CA ASN A 72 -21.28 -11.57 6.29
C ASN A 72 -21.93 -11.31 4.92
N PHE A 73 -21.18 -10.84 3.92
CA PHE A 73 -21.68 -10.73 2.56
C PHE A 73 -22.07 -12.10 2.00
N LYS A 74 -23.27 -12.18 1.43
CA LYS A 74 -23.85 -13.44 0.94
C LYS A 74 -22.92 -14.11 -0.07
N GLY A 75 -22.44 -15.30 0.29
CA GLY A 75 -21.58 -16.12 -0.56
C GLY A 75 -20.07 -15.91 -0.36
N MET A 76 -19.62 -15.05 0.56
CA MET A 76 -18.20 -14.86 0.92
C MET A 76 -17.75 -15.84 2.01
N GLY A 77 -18.15 -15.61 3.26
CA GLY A 77 -17.67 -16.36 4.42
C GLY A 77 -16.16 -16.28 4.64
N HIS A 78 -15.67 -16.89 5.73
CA HIS A 78 -14.26 -16.81 6.12
C HIS A 78 -13.30 -17.38 5.07
N SER A 79 -13.65 -18.48 4.39
CA SER A 79 -12.72 -19.17 3.49
C SER A 79 -12.40 -18.39 2.21
N LYS A 80 -13.37 -17.68 1.63
CA LYS A 80 -13.11 -16.86 0.44
C LYS A 80 -12.43 -15.56 0.84
N PHE A 81 -12.83 -14.98 1.97
CA PHE A 81 -12.21 -13.76 2.46
C PHE A 81 -10.73 -13.95 2.85
N SER A 82 -10.38 -15.07 3.49
CA SER A 82 -8.98 -15.35 3.83
C SER A 82 -8.07 -15.47 2.61
N GLN A 83 -8.58 -15.95 1.47
CA GLN A 83 -7.83 -15.98 0.20
C GLN A 83 -7.55 -14.56 -0.32
N LEU A 84 -8.51 -13.64 -0.18
CA LEU A 84 -8.29 -12.24 -0.55
C LEU A 84 -7.26 -11.58 0.38
N LEU A 85 -7.38 -11.76 1.69
CA LEU A 85 -6.38 -11.25 2.65
C LEU A 85 -4.97 -11.80 2.37
N ALA A 86 -4.86 -13.09 2.07
CA ALA A 86 -3.59 -13.70 1.70
C ALA A 86 -3.00 -13.08 0.43
N SER A 87 -3.82 -12.80 -0.59
CA SER A 87 -3.36 -12.15 -1.82
C SER A 87 -2.83 -10.74 -1.58
N LYS A 88 -3.50 -9.92 -0.74
CA LYS A 88 -3.04 -8.58 -0.34
C LYS A 88 -1.70 -8.64 0.40
N GLU A 89 -1.56 -9.54 1.37
CA GLU A 89 -0.31 -9.75 2.12
C GLU A 89 0.83 -10.23 1.21
N LEU A 90 0.55 -11.14 0.27
CA LEU A 90 1.56 -11.60 -0.70
C LEU A 90 2.04 -10.47 -1.61
N ALA A 91 1.14 -9.61 -2.09
CA ALA A 91 1.50 -8.44 -2.89
C ALA A 91 2.38 -7.46 -2.08
N GLN A 92 2.02 -7.21 -0.82
CA GLN A 92 2.82 -6.39 0.10
C GLN A 92 4.24 -6.96 0.30
N ARG A 93 4.37 -8.27 0.50
CA ARG A 93 5.67 -8.95 0.66
C ARG A 93 6.48 -8.96 -0.64
N TYR A 94 5.84 -9.17 -1.77
CA TYR A 94 6.49 -9.13 -3.09
C TYR A 94 7.14 -7.76 -3.34
N LEU A 95 6.40 -6.66 -3.13
CA LEU A 95 6.95 -5.32 -3.28
C LEU A 95 8.05 -5.01 -2.26
N LYS A 96 7.90 -5.47 -1.00
CA LYS A 96 8.95 -5.32 0.01
C LYS A 96 10.23 -6.08 -0.37
N GLN A 97 10.11 -7.25 -0.98
CA GLN A 97 11.25 -8.01 -1.48
C GLN A 97 11.90 -7.33 -2.68
N GLN A 98 11.09 -6.80 -3.60
CA GLN A 98 11.58 -6.03 -4.75
C GLN A 98 12.44 -4.83 -4.30
N LEU A 99 11.98 -4.08 -3.29
CA LEU A 99 12.79 -3.00 -2.70
C LEU A 99 14.14 -3.46 -2.14
N LYS A 100 14.21 -4.69 -1.60
CA LYS A 100 15.45 -5.25 -1.03
C LYS A 100 16.43 -5.75 -2.09
N THR A 101 15.92 -6.18 -3.23
CA THR A 101 16.74 -6.69 -4.34
C THR A 101 17.19 -5.58 -5.28
N GLU A 102 16.59 -4.41 -5.20
CA GLU A 102 16.98 -3.27 -6.02
C GLU A 102 18.36 -2.75 -5.61
N ASP A 103 19.30 -2.76 -6.55
CA ASP A 103 20.68 -2.34 -6.29
C ASP A 103 20.80 -0.86 -5.92
N LYS A 104 19.85 -0.04 -6.37
CA LYS A 104 19.73 1.37 -6.04
C LYS A 104 18.27 1.81 -6.14
N LEU A 105 17.74 2.42 -5.08
CA LEU A 105 16.44 3.07 -5.12
C LEU A 105 16.62 4.50 -5.66
N ASP A 106 16.64 4.62 -6.99
CA ASP A 106 16.69 5.90 -7.70
C ASP A 106 15.35 6.30 -8.34
N SER A 107 14.38 5.39 -8.39
CA SER A 107 13.03 5.69 -8.86
C SER A 107 12.09 6.03 -7.70
N SER A 108 11.52 7.24 -7.72
CA SER A 108 10.43 7.62 -6.81
C SER A 108 9.22 6.70 -7.00
N ALA A 109 9.00 6.16 -8.21
CA ALA A 109 7.89 5.27 -8.53
C ALA A 109 7.84 3.99 -7.68
N LEU A 110 8.95 3.24 -7.55
CA LEU A 110 8.96 1.99 -6.77
C LEU A 110 8.74 2.26 -5.28
N ILE A 111 9.35 3.33 -4.75
CA ILE A 111 9.14 3.78 -3.37
C ILE A 111 7.67 4.15 -3.17
N VAL A 112 7.11 4.98 -4.05
CA VAL A 112 5.72 5.43 -4.00
C VAL A 112 4.76 4.25 -4.08
N ASP A 113 4.99 3.27 -4.96
CA ASP A 113 4.16 2.07 -5.07
C ASP A 113 4.20 1.22 -3.81
N PHE A 114 5.39 1.02 -3.25
CA PHE A 114 5.54 0.36 -1.95
C PHE A 114 4.78 1.11 -0.85
N LEU A 115 4.99 2.42 -0.71
CA LEU A 115 4.35 3.24 0.32
C LEU A 115 2.83 3.27 0.17
N LYS A 116 2.33 3.37 -1.07
CA LYS A 116 0.90 3.28 -1.38
C LYS A 116 0.32 1.95 -0.91
N VAL A 117 0.99 0.83 -1.16
CA VAL A 117 0.54 -0.49 -0.75
C VAL A 117 0.60 -0.69 0.78
N GLN A 118 1.53 -0.02 1.46
CA GLN A 118 1.61 -0.03 2.94
C GLN A 118 0.55 0.87 3.61
N LEU A 119 0.26 2.05 3.05
CA LEU A 119 -0.42 3.13 3.77
C LEU A 119 -1.82 3.50 3.25
N ARG A 120 -2.20 3.13 2.02
CA ARG A 120 -3.49 3.55 1.44
C ARG A 120 -4.72 3.05 2.19
N SER A 121 -4.61 1.92 2.88
CA SER A 121 -5.71 1.35 3.67
C SER A 121 -5.71 1.78 5.13
N GLU A 122 -4.72 2.58 5.53
CA GLU A 122 -4.59 3.02 6.90
C GLU A 122 -5.61 4.13 7.20
N LYS A 123 -6.41 3.92 8.26
CA LYS A 123 -7.49 4.84 8.65
C LYS A 123 -7.04 5.88 9.66
N GLN A 124 -5.89 5.64 10.29
CA GLN A 124 -5.26 6.56 11.24
C GLN A 124 -4.12 7.31 10.57
N GLU A 125 -3.89 8.55 10.98
CA GLU A 125 -2.63 9.21 10.65
C GLU A 125 -1.49 8.46 11.30
N LEU A 126 -0.41 8.28 10.57
CA LEU A 126 0.80 7.65 11.05
C LEU A 126 2.02 8.36 10.46
N PHE A 127 3.14 8.18 11.14
CA PHE A 127 4.43 8.59 10.65
C PHE A 127 5.36 7.38 10.63
N ALA A 128 6.01 7.18 9.48
CA ALA A 128 6.92 6.10 9.20
C ALA A 128 8.23 6.65 8.62
N VAL A 129 9.25 5.81 8.64
CA VAL A 129 10.52 6.08 7.97
C VAL A 129 10.91 4.90 7.11
N LEU A 130 11.48 5.21 5.95
CA LEU A 130 12.17 4.26 5.10
C LEU A 130 13.65 4.64 5.12
N LEU A 131 14.48 3.70 5.56
CA LEU A 131 15.92 3.89 5.75
C LEU A 131 16.69 3.26 4.61
N LEU A 132 17.71 3.96 4.11
CA LEU A 132 18.64 3.45 3.11
C LEU A 132 20.09 3.51 3.58
N ASN A 133 20.92 2.63 3.04
CA ASN A 133 22.36 2.66 3.24
C ASN A 133 23.04 3.70 2.33
N GLN A 134 24.36 3.82 2.41
CA GLN A 134 25.17 4.76 1.59
C GLN A 134 25.01 4.57 0.07
N HIS A 135 24.58 3.39 -0.40
CA HIS A 135 24.36 3.08 -1.81
C HIS A 135 22.89 3.29 -2.24
N CYS A 136 22.08 3.93 -1.39
CA CYS A 136 20.64 4.10 -1.57
C CYS A 136 19.87 2.77 -1.69
N GLN A 137 20.33 1.72 -0.99
CA GLN A 137 19.64 0.43 -0.93
C GLN A 137 18.75 0.36 0.31
N PHE A 138 17.61 -0.32 0.19
CA PHE A 138 16.66 -0.49 1.27
C PHE A 138 17.30 -1.17 2.49
N VAL A 139 17.17 -0.56 3.66
CA VAL A 139 17.57 -1.14 4.95
C VAL A 139 16.35 -1.59 5.73
N GLU A 140 15.45 -0.67 6.05
CA GLU A 140 14.25 -0.97 6.83
C GLU A 140 13.13 0.04 6.59
N TYR A 141 11.89 -0.41 6.73
CA TYR A 141 10.70 0.43 6.79
C TYR A 141 10.01 0.22 8.13
N LYS A 142 9.73 1.29 8.86
CA LYS A 142 9.08 1.21 10.17
C LYS A 142 8.11 2.36 10.39
N VAL A 143 6.90 2.01 10.82
CA VAL A 143 5.94 2.95 11.43
C VAL A 143 6.43 3.27 12.83
N LEU A 144 6.73 4.54 13.10
CA LEU A 144 7.23 5.01 14.40
C LEU A 144 6.11 5.60 15.24
N PHE A 145 5.16 6.28 14.62
CA PHE A 145 4.04 6.93 15.32
C PHE A 145 2.72 6.56 14.67
N ARG A 146 1.69 6.37 15.50
CA ARG A 146 0.30 6.22 15.09
C ARG A 146 -0.51 7.23 15.88
N GLY A 147 -1.25 8.08 15.19
CA GLY A 147 -2.08 9.12 15.78
C GLY A 147 -3.38 8.57 16.37
N THR A 148 -3.77 9.15 17.50
CA THR A 148 -5.17 9.24 17.94
C THR A 148 -5.44 10.71 18.25
N PHE A 149 -6.13 11.43 17.34
CA PHE A 149 -6.83 12.73 17.48
C PHE A 149 -6.25 13.89 18.36
N SER A 150 -5.12 13.75 19.03
CA SER A 150 -4.53 14.74 19.91
C SER A 150 -3.02 14.56 19.95
N GLN A 151 -2.31 15.35 19.14
CA GLN A 151 -0.89 15.67 19.26
C GLN A 151 0.05 14.46 19.43
N CYS A 152 0.19 13.63 18.39
CA CYS A 152 1.42 12.85 18.24
C CYS A 152 2.51 13.80 17.69
N SER A 153 3.29 14.42 18.56
CA SER A 153 4.49 15.13 18.14
C SER A 153 5.54 14.12 17.70
N VAL A 154 5.68 13.95 16.38
CA VAL A 154 6.71 13.08 15.80
C VAL A 154 8.08 13.52 16.32
N SER A 155 8.76 12.64 17.05
CA SER A 155 10.04 12.96 17.68
C SER A 155 11.19 12.79 16.69
N THR A 156 11.81 13.91 16.30
CA THR A 156 13.05 13.92 15.50
C THR A 156 14.13 13.04 16.12
N GLN A 157 14.24 13.05 17.46
CA GLN A 157 15.23 12.24 18.19
C GLN A 157 15.00 10.74 18.00
N GLU A 158 13.74 10.28 18.01
CA GLU A 158 13.44 8.87 17.83
C GLU A 158 13.72 8.39 16.41
N ILE A 159 13.42 9.22 15.41
CA ILE A 159 13.74 8.95 14.00
C ILE A 159 15.24 8.81 13.81
N VAL A 160 16.00 9.80 14.27
CA VAL A 160 17.47 9.82 14.16
C VAL A 160 18.07 8.63 14.89
N ARG A 161 17.66 8.38 16.15
CA ARG A 161 18.12 7.22 16.91
C ARG A 161 17.86 5.91 16.16
N PHE A 162 16.65 5.74 15.62
CA PHE A 162 16.31 4.55 14.85
C PHE A 162 17.15 4.41 13.57
N ALA A 163 17.42 5.52 12.87
CA ALA A 163 18.28 5.52 11.69
C ALA A 163 19.71 5.09 12.03
N LEU A 164 20.27 5.64 13.11
CA LEU A 164 21.61 5.28 13.62
C LEU A 164 21.70 3.83 14.08
N ASP A 165 20.71 3.35 14.83
CA ASP A 165 20.61 1.95 15.29
C ASP A 165 20.56 0.94 14.12
N LYS A 166 20.13 1.40 12.93
CA LYS A 166 20.04 0.62 11.71
C LYS A 166 21.20 0.85 10.74
N HIS A 167 22.20 1.65 11.14
CA HIS A 167 23.33 2.02 10.29
C HIS A 167 22.89 2.60 8.93
N ALA A 168 21.78 3.35 8.93
CA ALA A 168 21.30 4.03 7.74
C ALA A 168 22.16 5.27 7.48
N CYS A 169 22.30 5.64 6.20
CA CYS A 169 22.91 6.90 5.78
C CYS A 169 21.86 7.87 5.25
N HIS A 170 20.73 7.35 4.78
CA HIS A 170 19.65 8.13 4.21
C HIS A 170 18.32 7.80 4.88
N ILE A 171 17.50 8.82 5.04
CA ILE A 171 16.15 8.76 5.61
C ILE A 171 15.18 9.26 4.54
N ILE A 172 14.09 8.55 4.39
CA ILE A 172 12.89 9.02 3.71
C ILE A 172 11.79 9.09 4.77
N ALA A 173 11.31 10.30 5.04
CA ALA A 173 10.17 10.51 5.92
C ALA A 173 8.88 10.15 5.17
N VAL A 174 7.93 9.54 5.87
CA VAL A 174 6.64 9.19 5.29
C VAL A 174 5.55 9.49 6.30
N HIS A 175 4.52 10.21 5.88
CA HIS A 175 3.27 10.26 6.61
C HIS A 175 2.11 9.92 5.69
N ASN A 176 0.93 9.66 6.25
CA ASN A 176 -0.30 9.54 5.48
C ASN A 176 -1.35 10.55 5.95
N HIS A 177 -2.13 11.04 4.99
CA HIS A 177 -3.38 11.75 5.24
C HIS A 177 -4.53 10.83 4.83
N PRO A 178 -5.15 10.09 5.77
CA PRO A 178 -6.26 9.18 5.47
C PRO A 178 -7.44 9.90 4.82
N GLN A 179 -7.67 11.15 5.22
CA GLN A 179 -8.73 12.02 4.72
C GLN A 179 -8.12 13.22 3.98
N GLY A 180 -8.84 13.79 3.03
CA GLY A 180 -8.42 15.00 2.33
C GLY A 180 -7.45 14.74 1.18
N HIS A 181 -6.34 15.47 1.15
CA HIS A 181 -5.37 15.52 0.05
C HIS A 181 -3.94 15.29 0.55
N ALA A 182 -3.03 14.99 -0.38
CA ALA A 182 -1.62 14.75 -0.06
C ALA A 182 -0.80 16.05 0.14
N LEU A 183 -1.39 17.23 0.15
CA LEU A 183 -0.65 18.47 0.39
C LEU A 183 -0.15 18.57 1.85
N PRO A 184 1.04 19.16 2.05
CA PRO A 184 1.61 19.32 3.38
C PRO A 184 0.85 20.37 4.21
N SER A 185 0.70 20.10 5.50
CA SER A 185 0.34 21.11 6.49
C SER A 185 1.54 22.03 6.82
N PRO A 186 1.31 23.21 7.42
CA PRO A 186 2.38 24.03 7.97
C PRO A 186 3.28 23.28 8.96
N GLU A 187 2.70 22.37 9.74
CA GLU A 187 3.40 21.51 10.69
C GLU A 187 4.34 20.54 9.96
N ASP A 188 3.91 19.97 8.84
CA ASP A 188 4.74 19.09 8.01
C ASP A 188 5.94 19.82 7.43
N LEU A 189 5.74 21.05 6.94
CA LEU A 189 6.82 21.88 6.41
C LEU A 189 7.87 22.18 7.49
N GLN A 190 7.42 22.60 8.68
CA GLN A 190 8.30 22.89 9.80
C GLN A 190 9.03 21.64 10.29
N PHE A 191 8.31 20.52 10.39
CA PHE A 191 8.87 19.25 10.83
C PHE A 191 9.93 18.73 9.84
N THR A 192 9.65 18.78 8.53
CA THR A 192 10.59 18.36 7.48
C THR A 192 11.88 19.14 7.57
N LYS A 193 11.78 20.47 7.71
CA LYS A 193 12.95 21.34 7.85
C LYS A 193 13.77 20.99 9.09
N LYS A 194 13.11 20.83 10.24
CA LYS A 194 13.77 20.46 11.50
C LYS A 194 14.45 19.09 11.40
N LEU A 195 13.80 18.10 10.78
CA LEU A 195 14.36 16.77 10.58
C LEU A 195 15.58 16.82 9.64
N ALA A 196 15.51 17.58 8.54
CA ALA A 196 16.63 17.76 7.62
C ALA A 196 17.85 18.39 8.33
N GLU A 197 17.64 19.47 9.08
CA GLU A 197 18.69 20.14 9.85
C GLU A 197 19.34 19.20 10.88
N ALA A 198 18.51 18.47 11.65
CA ALA A 198 19.01 17.53 12.65
C ALA A 198 19.75 16.33 12.03
N SER A 199 19.26 15.80 10.91
CA SER A 199 19.89 14.67 10.20
C SER A 199 21.25 15.08 9.66
N LYS A 200 21.35 16.28 9.08
CA LYS A 200 22.59 16.81 8.52
C LYS A 200 23.73 16.93 9.53
N LEU A 201 23.41 17.31 10.78
CA LEU A 201 24.41 17.39 11.87
C LEU A 201 25.04 16.04 12.23
N LEU A 202 24.39 14.94 11.85
CA LEU A 202 24.80 13.57 12.17
C LEU A 202 25.18 12.78 10.91
N GLU A 203 25.46 13.48 9.80
CA GLU A 203 25.82 12.86 8.51
C GLU A 203 24.74 11.91 7.98
N LEU A 204 23.48 12.17 8.34
CA LEU A 204 22.30 11.52 7.77
C LEU A 204 21.63 12.45 6.76
N HIS A 205 21.21 11.89 5.63
CA HIS A 205 20.58 12.64 4.55
C HIS A 205 19.07 12.38 4.51
N LEU A 206 18.26 13.43 4.70
CA LEU A 206 16.82 13.34 4.42
C LEU A 206 16.63 13.48 2.90
N LEU A 207 16.39 12.37 2.21
CA LEU A 207 16.25 12.35 0.74
C LEU A 207 14.89 12.85 0.28
N ASP A 208 13.85 12.52 1.03
CA ASP A 208 12.50 12.95 0.72
C ASP A 208 11.60 12.93 1.96
N HIS A 209 10.47 13.60 1.84
CA HIS A 209 9.32 13.41 2.70
C HIS A 209 8.10 13.15 1.83
N PHE A 210 7.54 11.95 1.93
CA PHE A 210 6.32 11.57 1.22
C PHE A 210 5.09 11.77 2.08
N ILE A 211 4.09 12.41 1.50
CA ILE A 211 2.72 12.43 1.99
C ILE A 211 1.91 11.47 1.16
N ILE A 212 1.37 10.43 1.76
CA ILE A 212 0.57 9.44 1.04
C ILE A 212 -0.91 9.64 1.35
N ASN A 213 -1.70 9.82 0.30
CA ASN A 213 -3.15 9.79 0.37
C ASN A 213 -3.68 8.54 -0.36
N CYS A 214 -4.96 8.26 -0.15
CA CYS A 214 -5.78 7.32 -0.89
C CYS A 214 -5.50 7.30 -2.40
N ASN A 215 -5.52 8.46 -3.06
CA ASN A 215 -5.48 8.56 -4.52
C ASN A 215 -4.25 9.27 -5.08
N ASP A 216 -3.50 9.95 -4.21
CA ASP A 216 -2.42 10.85 -4.60
C ASP A 216 -1.24 10.72 -3.62
N TYR A 217 -0.11 11.32 -3.96
CA TYR A 217 1.02 11.52 -3.08
C TYR A 217 1.64 12.89 -3.30
N PHE A 218 2.41 13.34 -2.32
CA PHE A 218 3.26 14.52 -2.46
C PHE A 218 4.68 14.16 -2.06
N SER A 219 5.65 14.59 -2.86
CA SER A 219 7.08 14.46 -2.58
C SER A 219 7.66 15.85 -2.37
N PHE A 220 8.30 16.08 -1.22
CA PHE A 220 8.96 17.36 -0.96
C PHE A 220 10.16 17.59 -1.89
N ALA A 221 10.85 16.52 -2.27
CA ALA A 221 11.97 16.59 -3.21
C ALA A 221 11.52 16.90 -4.64
N GLU A 222 10.48 16.23 -5.16
CA GLU A 222 9.93 16.49 -6.51
C GLU A 222 9.39 17.93 -6.64
N GLN A 223 8.90 18.51 -5.54
CA GLN A 223 8.40 19.88 -5.50
C GLN A 223 9.48 20.93 -5.20
N GLY A 224 10.75 20.51 -5.03
CA GLY A 224 11.88 21.41 -4.77
C GLY A 224 11.86 22.09 -3.40
N ILE A 225 11.03 21.62 -2.46
CA ILE A 225 10.93 22.15 -1.10
C ILE A 225 12.07 21.61 -0.23
N LEU A 226 12.43 20.34 -0.45
CA LEU A 226 13.58 19.70 0.17
C LEU A 226 14.67 19.49 -0.89
N VAL A 227 15.88 19.94 -0.57
CA VAL A 227 17.08 19.65 -1.36
C VAL A 227 17.93 18.68 -0.53
N PRO A 228 18.10 17.42 -0.99
CA PRO A 228 18.84 16.38 -0.27
C PRO A 228 20.31 16.71 0.02
#